data_AF-A0A6A3G5J6-F1
#
_entry.id   AF-A0A6A3G5J6-F1
#
_cell.length_a   1.000
_cell.length_b   1.000
_cell.length_c   1.000
_cell.angle_alpha   90.00
_cell.angle_beta   90.00
_cell.angle_gamma   90.00
#
_symmetry.space_group_name_H-M   'P 1'
#
loop_
_entity.id
_entity.type
_entity.pdbx_description
1 polymer ?
#
loop_
_entity_poly.entity_id
_entity_poly.type
_entity_poly.pdbx_seq_one_letter_code
_entity_poly.pdbx_strand_id
1 'polypeptide(L)'
;MHFRRAVIKDEVATTESGVNMWDFSSKNSLPTPPQASSLSDLIGALSSFHKFAKYFYNKDTKRFIGAARDFVIAYADSANPDPVMARLPTHWINCKLGKFRNRLITEGLRAALLVQKEFSRTDEQLIALKEYYPSWQKPTASVNHQRGGAADSIVRSNRQQES
;
A
#
# COMPACT_ATOMS: atom_id res chain seq x y z
N MET A 1 -4.93 24.96 -16.75
CA MET A 1 -4.42 23.91 -15.83
C MET A 1 -4.41 22.59 -16.58
N HIS A 2 -3.24 22.15 -17.06
CA HIS A 2 -3.10 20.85 -17.72
C HIS A 2 -2.48 19.90 -16.70
N PHE A 3 -3.32 19.11 -16.04
CA PHE A 3 -2.81 18.04 -15.17
C PHE A 3 -2.26 16.94 -16.08
N ARG A 4 -0.97 16.60 -15.91
CA ARG A 4 -0.43 15.39 -16.53
C ARG A 4 -1.22 14.20 -16.01
N ARG A 5 -1.57 13.29 -16.91
CA ARG A 5 -2.28 12.06 -16.55
C ARG A 5 -1.40 11.27 -15.59
N ALA A 6 -1.92 10.94 -14.41
CA ALA A 6 -1.20 10.12 -13.45
C ALA A 6 -0.83 8.79 -14.13
N VAL A 7 0.46 8.44 -14.07
CA VAL A 7 0.95 7.14 -14.52
C VAL A 7 0.88 6.20 -13.33
N ILE A 8 0.74 4.89 -13.56
CA ILE A 8 0.64 3.87 -12.49
C ILE A 8 1.79 4.00 -11.48
N LYS A 9 2.98 4.40 -11.93
CA LYS A 9 4.13 4.72 -11.06
C LYS A 9 3.82 5.83 -10.04
N ASP A 10 3.12 6.88 -10.46
CA ASP A 10 2.76 8.02 -9.61
C ASP A 10 1.68 7.62 -8.60
N GLU A 11 0.71 6.79 -9.00
CA GLU A 11 -0.34 6.27 -8.10
C GLU A 11 0.24 5.37 -7.01
N VAL A 12 1.15 4.48 -7.39
CA VAL A 12 1.82 3.55 -6.49
C VAL A 12 2.75 4.29 -5.53
N ALA A 13 3.58 5.22 -6.03
CA ALA A 13 4.43 6.07 -5.19
C ALA A 13 3.59 6.92 -4.22
N THR A 14 2.46 7.48 -4.67
CA THR A 14 1.51 8.19 -3.80
C THR A 14 0.93 7.28 -2.72
N THR A 15 0.82 5.98 -2.97
CA THR A 15 0.33 5.03 -1.96
C THR A 15 1.40 4.69 -0.91
N GLU A 16 2.68 4.71 -1.28
CA GLU A 16 3.80 4.43 -0.35
C GLU A 16 4.29 5.66 0.41
N SER A 17 4.38 6.82 -0.26
CA SER A 17 4.99 8.04 0.27
C SER A 17 4.00 9.22 0.35
N GLY A 18 2.79 9.06 -0.19
CA GLY A 18 1.76 10.09 -0.09
C GLY A 18 1.10 10.10 1.28
N VAL A 19 0.73 11.29 1.74
CA VAL A 19 -0.09 11.45 2.93
C VAL A 19 -1.47 10.88 2.62
N ASN A 20 -1.78 9.71 3.17
CA ASN A 20 -3.12 9.17 3.08
C ASN A 20 -4.06 10.09 3.89
N MET A 21 -4.82 10.94 3.19
CA MET A 21 -5.74 11.91 3.78
C MET A 21 -6.90 11.28 4.57
N TRP A 22 -7.02 9.95 4.51
CA TRP A 22 -7.97 9.14 5.28
C TRP A 22 -7.31 8.33 6.40
N ASP A 23 -5.97 8.35 6.48
CA ASP A 23 -5.20 7.72 7.54
C ASP A 23 -4.83 8.76 8.61
N PHE A 24 -5.65 8.82 9.65
CA PHE A 24 -5.43 9.69 10.81
C PHE A 24 -4.52 9.03 11.85
N SER A 25 -3.91 7.87 11.57
CA SER A 25 -3.06 7.15 12.53
C SER A 25 -1.92 8.03 13.06
N SER A 26 -1.20 8.72 12.18
CA SER A 26 -0.11 9.64 12.52
C SER A 26 -0.55 10.80 13.43
N LYS A 27 -1.76 11.33 13.21
CA LYS A 27 -2.36 12.38 14.05
C LYS A 27 -2.85 11.85 15.40
N ASN A 28 -3.10 10.54 15.49
CA ASN A 28 -3.56 9.84 16.69
C ASN A 28 -2.43 9.08 17.40
N SER A 29 -1.16 9.29 17.03
CA SER A 29 0.01 8.55 17.54
C SER A 29 -0.12 7.02 17.43
N LEU A 30 -0.95 6.53 16.50
CA LEU A 30 -1.08 5.11 16.22
C LEU A 30 0.13 4.66 15.39
N PRO A 31 0.67 3.46 15.65
CA PRO A 31 1.76 2.92 14.84
C PRO A 31 1.30 2.75 13.40
N THR A 32 2.21 3.05 12.45
CA THR A 32 1.96 2.85 11.02
C THR A 32 1.57 1.39 10.77
N PRO A 33 0.53 1.12 9.95
CA PRO A 33 0.17 -0.24 9.61
C PRO A 33 1.37 -1.00 9.02
N PRO A 34 1.64 -2.24 9.47
CA PRO A 34 2.72 -3.04 8.91
C PRO A 34 2.46 -3.29 7.42
N GLN A 35 3.51 -3.22 6.62
CA GLN A 35 3.41 -3.54 5.20
C GLN A 35 3.37 -5.05 4.98
N ALA A 36 2.67 -5.50 3.94
CA ALA A 36 2.65 -6.90 3.56
C ALA A 36 4.06 -7.37 3.16
N SER A 37 4.55 -8.37 3.88
CA SER A 37 5.85 -9.02 3.63
C SER A 37 5.68 -10.33 2.85
N SER A 38 4.46 -10.87 2.82
CA SER A 38 4.10 -12.09 2.11
C SER A 38 2.66 -12.04 1.61
N LEU A 39 2.31 -12.89 0.65
CA LEU A 39 0.90 -13.05 0.24
C LEU A 39 0.04 -13.65 1.36
N SER A 40 0.64 -14.41 2.29
CA SER A 40 -0.05 -14.93 3.47
C SER A 40 -0.57 -13.82 4.37
N ASP A 41 0.16 -12.70 4.50
CA ASP A 41 -0.30 -11.52 5.26
C ASP A 41 -1.59 -10.96 4.65
N LEU A 42 -1.63 -10.83 3.32
CA LEU A 42 -2.81 -10.35 2.58
C LEU A 42 -3.99 -11.34 2.70
N ILE A 43 -3.74 -12.64 2.58
CA ILE A 43 -4.75 -13.70 2.76
C ILE A 43 -5.32 -13.64 4.19
N GLY A 44 -4.46 -13.48 5.20
CA GLY A 44 -4.85 -13.35 6.60
C GLY A 44 -5.71 -12.10 6.86
N ALA A 45 -5.30 -10.96 6.30
CA ALA A 45 -6.06 -9.71 6.38
C ALA A 45 -7.44 -9.84 5.71
N LEU A 46 -7.51 -10.38 4.49
CA LEU A 46 -8.78 -10.61 3.78
C LEU A 46 -9.66 -11.64 4.46
N SER A 47 -9.09 -12.66 5.10
CA SER A 47 -9.83 -13.64 5.88
C SER A 47 -10.48 -13.00 7.11
N SER A 48 -9.72 -12.17 7.82
CA SER A 48 -10.23 -11.39 8.95
C SER A 48 -11.31 -10.40 8.51
N PHE A 49 -11.11 -9.72 7.39
CA PHE A 49 -12.09 -8.79 6.83
C PHE A 49 -13.36 -9.50 6.36
N HIS A 50 -13.25 -10.67 5.72
CA HIS A 50 -14.41 -11.48 5.33
C HIS A 50 -15.20 -11.97 6.56
N LYS A 51 -14.50 -12.35 7.65
CA LYS A 51 -15.14 -12.70 8.93
C LYS A 51 -15.86 -11.49 9.53
N PHE A 52 -15.25 -10.31 9.52
CA PHE A 52 -15.90 -9.07 9.93
C PHE A 52 -17.15 -8.80 9.07
N ALA A 53 -17.02 -8.87 7.75
CA ALA A 53 -18.11 -8.61 6.82
C ALA A 53 -19.31 -9.54 6.99
N LYS A 54 -19.10 -10.77 7.47
CA LYS A 54 -20.19 -11.70 7.82
C LYS A 54 -21.17 -11.11 8.84
N TYR A 55 -20.69 -10.30 9.78
CA TYR A 55 -21.51 -9.78 10.87
C TYR A 55 -21.97 -8.34 10.65
N PHE A 56 -21.22 -7.55 9.88
CA PHE A 56 -21.45 -6.10 9.75
C PHE A 56 -21.98 -5.67 8.37
N TYR A 57 -21.90 -6.51 7.34
CA TYR A 57 -22.30 -6.14 5.97
C TYR A 57 -23.34 -7.09 5.37
N ASN A 58 -24.02 -6.59 4.32
CA ASN A 58 -24.96 -7.40 3.55
C ASN A 58 -24.26 -8.57 2.83
N LYS A 59 -25.07 -9.56 2.43
CA LYS A 59 -24.61 -10.79 1.77
C LYS A 59 -23.76 -10.53 0.52
N ASP A 60 -24.05 -9.46 -0.21
CA ASP A 60 -23.39 -9.15 -1.48
C ASP A 60 -22.00 -8.54 -1.26
N THR A 61 -21.88 -7.64 -0.29
CA THR A 61 -20.59 -7.05 0.12
C THR A 61 -19.68 -8.12 0.72
N LYS A 62 -20.25 -9.00 1.56
CA LYS A 62 -19.53 -10.17 2.08
C LYS A 62 -19.02 -11.05 0.93
N ARG A 63 -19.86 -11.35 -0.06
CA ARG A 63 -19.47 -12.16 -1.24
C ARG A 63 -18.36 -11.49 -2.05
N PHE A 64 -18.43 -10.17 -2.23
CA PHE A 64 -17.38 -9.41 -2.91
C PHE A 64 -16.02 -9.52 -2.20
N ILE A 65 -16.00 -9.35 -0.87
CA ILE A 65 -14.78 -9.51 -0.07
C ILE A 65 -14.27 -10.96 -0.10
N GLY A 66 -15.17 -11.94 -0.05
CA GLY A 66 -14.84 -13.35 -0.23
C GLY A 66 -14.18 -13.63 -1.58
N ALA A 67 -14.71 -13.06 -2.67
CA ALA A 67 -14.12 -13.21 -3.99
C ALA A 67 -12.71 -12.60 -4.10
N ALA A 68 -12.47 -11.46 -3.45
CA ALA A 68 -11.13 -10.88 -3.36
C ALA A 68 -10.16 -11.83 -2.64
N ARG A 69 -10.58 -12.41 -1.50
CA ARG A 69 -9.79 -13.39 -0.74
C ARG A 69 -9.47 -14.62 -1.59
N ASP A 70 -10.49 -15.21 -2.20
CA ASP A 70 -10.35 -16.46 -2.96
C ASP A 70 -9.46 -16.24 -4.20
N PHE A 71 -9.55 -15.06 -4.83
CA PHE A 71 -8.62 -14.66 -5.88
C PHE A 71 -7.17 -14.63 -5.38
N VAL A 72 -6.88 -14.00 -4.23
CA VAL A 72 -5.51 -13.91 -3.71
C VAL A 72 -4.96 -15.28 -3.32
N ILE A 73 -5.78 -16.17 -2.75
CA ILE A 73 -5.40 -17.56 -2.47
C ILE A 73 -4.98 -18.25 -3.77
N ALA A 74 -5.86 -18.25 -4.77
CA ALA A 74 -5.54 -18.86 -6.06
C ALA A 74 -4.31 -18.23 -6.70
N TYR A 75 -4.16 -16.89 -6.61
CA TYR A 75 -3.02 -16.15 -7.13
C TYR A 75 -1.71 -16.60 -6.47
N ALA A 76 -1.70 -16.77 -5.14
CA ALA A 76 -0.54 -17.19 -4.37
C ALA A 76 -0.05 -18.59 -4.76
N ASP A 77 -0.95 -19.53 -5.07
CA ASP A 77 -0.59 -20.88 -5.53
C ASP A 77 0.24 -20.86 -6.84
N SER A 78 0.13 -19.79 -7.62
CA SER A 78 0.82 -19.63 -8.91
C SER A 78 1.96 -18.60 -8.90
N ALA A 79 2.19 -17.93 -7.77
CA ALA A 79 3.11 -16.79 -7.69
C ALA A 79 4.42 -17.16 -6.99
N ASN A 80 5.52 -16.52 -7.40
CA ASN A 80 6.80 -16.67 -6.70
C ASN A 80 6.74 -15.98 -5.32
N PRO A 81 7.34 -16.58 -4.28
CA PRO A 81 7.37 -16.04 -2.93
C PRO A 81 8.44 -14.93 -2.83
N ASP A 82 8.17 -13.77 -3.39
CA ASP A 82 8.98 -12.56 -3.20
C ASP A 82 8.19 -11.51 -2.40
N PRO A 83 8.76 -10.95 -1.30
CA PRO A 83 8.12 -9.90 -0.52
C PRO A 83 7.70 -8.67 -1.33
N VAL A 84 8.47 -8.26 -2.34
CA VAL A 84 8.09 -7.12 -3.20
C VAL A 84 6.90 -7.48 -4.10
N MET A 85 6.85 -8.72 -4.57
CA MET A 85 5.69 -9.30 -5.26
C MET A 85 4.44 -9.44 -4.39
N ALA A 86 4.53 -9.39 -3.05
CA ALA A 86 3.35 -9.37 -2.18
C ALA A 86 2.72 -7.96 -2.08
N ARG A 87 3.54 -6.91 -2.11
CA ARG A 87 3.08 -5.51 -2.01
C ARG A 87 2.23 -5.08 -3.21
N LEU A 88 2.55 -5.61 -4.40
CA LEU A 88 1.83 -5.33 -5.65
C LEU A 88 0.36 -5.78 -5.64
N PRO A 89 0.04 -7.07 -5.39
CA PRO A 89 -1.33 -7.53 -5.17
C PRO A 89 -2.04 -6.83 -4.02
N THR A 90 -1.34 -6.48 -2.94
CA THR A 90 -1.94 -5.69 -1.84
C THR A 90 -2.41 -4.33 -2.33
N HIS A 91 -1.57 -3.59 -3.04
CA HIS A 91 -1.93 -2.29 -3.61
C HIS A 91 -3.10 -2.43 -4.61
N TRP A 92 -3.03 -3.41 -5.51
CA TRP A 92 -4.08 -3.66 -6.49
C TRP A 92 -5.43 -4.01 -5.84
N ILE A 93 -5.45 -4.87 -4.83
CA ILE A 93 -6.66 -5.19 -4.06
C ILE A 93 -7.23 -3.92 -3.42
N ASN A 94 -6.39 -3.08 -2.81
CA ASN A 94 -6.84 -1.81 -2.24
C ASN A 94 -7.48 -0.90 -3.30
N CYS A 95 -6.92 -0.83 -4.51
CA CYS A 95 -7.51 -0.11 -5.64
C CYS A 95 -8.89 -0.67 -6.02
N LYS A 96 -9.06 -2.00 -6.08
CA LYS A 96 -10.37 -2.63 -6.35
C LYS A 96 -11.39 -2.35 -5.23
N LEU A 97 -10.98 -2.39 -3.96
CA LEU A 97 -11.84 -2.03 -2.83
C LEU A 97 -12.26 -0.55 -2.89
N GLY A 98 -11.33 0.35 -3.22
CA GLY A 98 -11.60 1.77 -3.44
C GLY A 98 -12.59 2.01 -4.58
N LYS A 99 -12.40 1.33 -5.72
CA LYS A 99 -13.31 1.38 -6.86
C LYS A 99 -14.71 0.87 -6.52
N PHE A 100 -14.80 -0.24 -5.78
CA PHE A 100 -16.06 -0.77 -5.26
C PHE A 100 -16.77 0.28 -4.39
N ARG A 101 -16.07 0.87 -3.42
CA ARG A 101 -16.62 1.92 -2.54
C ARG A 101 -17.11 3.12 -3.34
N ASN A 102 -16.32 3.60 -4.31
CA ASN A 102 -16.68 4.74 -5.13
C ASN A 102 -17.98 4.46 -5.91
N ARG A 103 -18.06 3.31 -6.61
CA ARG A 103 -19.27 2.91 -7.34
C ARG A 103 -20.47 2.70 -6.43
N LEU A 104 -20.25 2.19 -5.22
CA LEU A 104 -21.32 2.01 -4.24
C LEU A 104 -21.98 3.36 -3.90
N ILE A 105 -21.17 4.41 -3.76
CA ILE A 105 -21.64 5.76 -3.43
C ILE A 105 -22.29 6.43 -4.64
N THR A 106 -21.71 6.30 -5.84
CA THR A 106 -22.15 7.06 -7.03
C THR A 106 -23.26 6.38 -7.82
N GLU A 107 -23.26 5.04 -7.91
CA GLU A 107 -24.12 4.26 -8.82
C GLU A 107 -24.92 3.17 -8.09
N GLY A 108 -24.63 2.94 -6.81
CA GLY A 108 -25.31 1.94 -5.98
C GLY A 108 -24.71 0.54 -6.06
N LEU A 109 -25.29 -0.37 -5.25
CA LEU A 109 -24.72 -1.70 -4.99
C LEU A 109 -24.58 -2.57 -6.24
N ARG A 110 -25.55 -2.54 -7.16
CA ARG A 110 -25.50 -3.36 -8.39
C ARG A 110 -24.30 -3.03 -9.26
N ALA A 111 -23.99 -1.75 -9.43
CA ALA A 111 -22.85 -1.29 -10.22
C ALA A 111 -21.52 -1.58 -9.49
N ALA A 112 -21.49 -1.42 -8.17
CA ALA A 112 -20.33 -1.74 -7.34
C ALA A 112 -19.93 -3.22 -7.46
N LEU A 113 -20.90 -4.13 -7.43
CA LEU A 113 -20.64 -5.57 -7.53
C LEU A 113 -20.00 -5.99 -8.86
N LEU A 114 -20.09 -5.18 -9.92
CA LEU A 114 -19.43 -5.47 -11.19
C LEU A 114 -17.90 -5.47 -11.06
N VAL A 115 -17.33 -4.77 -10.06
CA VAL A 115 -15.89 -4.78 -9.79
C VAL A 115 -15.38 -6.19 -9.46
N GLN A 116 -16.25 -7.08 -8.95
CA GLN A 116 -15.91 -8.48 -8.70
C GLN A 116 -15.38 -9.19 -9.97
N LYS A 117 -15.89 -8.81 -11.14
CA LYS A 117 -15.47 -9.41 -12.43
C LYS A 117 -14.04 -9.02 -12.83
N GLU A 118 -13.49 -7.99 -12.20
CA GLU A 118 -12.12 -7.54 -12.42
C GLU A 118 -11.11 -8.33 -11.60
N PHE A 119 -11.55 -9.26 -10.74
CA PHE A 119 -10.66 -10.19 -10.06
C PHE A 119 -10.12 -11.25 -11.02
N SER A 120 -9.20 -10.84 -11.89
CA SER A 120 -8.55 -11.67 -12.91
C SER A 120 -7.05 -11.46 -12.91
N ARG A 121 -6.30 -12.52 -13.23
CA ARG A 121 -4.86 -12.43 -13.50
C ARG A 121 -4.55 -11.61 -14.75
N THR A 122 -5.52 -11.50 -15.65
CA THR A 122 -5.44 -10.71 -16.88
C THR A 122 -5.97 -9.29 -16.71
N ASP A 123 -6.20 -8.84 -15.48
CA ASP A 123 -6.59 -7.46 -15.23
C ASP A 123 -5.44 -6.53 -15.66
N GLU A 124 -5.74 -5.58 -16.54
CA GLU A 124 -4.75 -4.66 -17.13
C GLU A 124 -3.98 -3.89 -16.07
N GLN A 125 -4.64 -3.48 -14.97
CA GLN A 125 -3.97 -2.77 -13.89
C GLN A 125 -2.99 -3.69 -13.16
N LEU A 126 -3.36 -4.96 -12.93
CA LEU A 126 -2.48 -5.95 -12.31
C LEU A 126 -1.29 -6.32 -13.21
N ILE A 127 -1.52 -6.47 -14.52
CA ILE A 127 -0.46 -6.73 -15.50
C ILE A 127 0.51 -5.56 -15.52
N ALA A 128 0.01 -4.33 -15.69
CA ALA A 128 0.86 -3.16 -15.75
C ALA A 128 1.69 -3.01 -14.47
N LEU A 129 1.08 -3.21 -13.29
CA LEU A 129 1.77 -3.23 -12.01
C LEU A 129 2.95 -4.22 -11.97
N LYS A 130 2.80 -5.43 -12.54
CA LYS A 130 3.90 -6.41 -12.68
C LYS A 130 4.98 -5.96 -13.65
N GLU A 131 4.63 -5.34 -14.76
CA GLU A 131 5.60 -4.84 -15.75
C GLU A 131 6.47 -3.71 -15.19
N TYR A 132 5.93 -2.90 -14.26
CA TYR A 132 6.68 -1.84 -13.58
C TYR A 132 7.56 -2.34 -12.42
N TYR A 133 7.48 -3.61 -12.04
CA TYR A 133 8.27 -4.25 -10.96
C TYR A 133 9.79 -4.03 -11.04
N PRO A 134 10.46 -4.06 -12.22
CA PRO A 134 11.91 -3.81 -12.30
C PRO A 134 12.31 -2.40 -11.86
N SER A 135 11.40 -1.42 -11.96
CA SER A 135 11.64 -0.03 -11.57
C SER A 135 11.41 0.25 -10.08
N TRP A 136 10.84 -0.72 -9.35
CA TRP A 136 10.49 -0.63 -7.93
C TRP A 136 11.58 -1.18 -7.00
N GLN A 137 12.65 -1.75 -7.55
CA GLN A 137 13.70 -2.46 -6.81
C GLN A 137 14.85 -1.59 -6.28
N LYS A 138 14.81 -0.26 -6.37
CA LYS A 138 15.84 0.57 -5.72
C LYS A 138 15.22 1.38 -4.60
N PRO A 139 15.40 0.98 -3.33
CA PRO A 139 15.45 1.96 -2.26
C PRO A 139 16.50 2.98 -2.71
N THR A 140 16.08 4.21 -2.96
CA THR A 140 17.04 5.31 -3.04
C THR A 140 17.72 5.31 -1.68
N ALA A 141 19.02 5.02 -1.69
CA ALA A 141 19.84 5.10 -0.50
C ALA A 141 19.51 6.41 0.21
N SER A 142 19.18 6.31 1.50
CA SER A 142 18.98 7.44 2.38
C SER A 142 20.16 8.40 2.23
N VAL A 143 19.96 9.50 1.49
CA VAL A 143 20.90 10.62 1.50
C VAL A 143 20.75 11.23 2.89
N ASN A 144 21.72 10.93 3.76
CA ASN A 144 21.87 11.60 5.05
C ASN A 144 21.99 13.11 4.81
N HIS A 145 20.88 13.83 4.94
CA HIS A 145 20.92 15.26 5.18
C HIS A 145 21.27 15.48 6.66
N GLN A 146 22.55 15.36 7.00
CA GLN A 146 23.06 16.09 8.16
C GLN A 146 23.07 17.57 7.79
N ARG A 147 22.02 18.27 8.18
CA ARG A 147 21.94 19.73 8.11
C ARG A 147 21.88 20.29 9.53
N GLY A 148 23.01 20.85 9.95
CA GLY A 148 23.07 22.13 10.65
C GLY A 148 23.06 22.09 12.18
N GLY A 149 24.12 22.65 12.76
CA GLY A 149 24.15 23.01 14.18
C GLY A 149 25.51 23.52 14.63
N ALA A 150 26.08 24.52 13.96
CA ALA A 150 27.14 25.32 14.55
C ALA A 150 26.50 26.22 15.62
N ALA A 151 26.94 26.10 16.87
CA ALA A 151 26.83 27.13 17.89
C ALA A 151 27.99 26.99 18.87
N ASP A 152 28.67 28.11 19.06
CA ASP A 152 29.87 28.36 19.84
C ASP A 152 29.87 27.82 21.28
N SER A 153 31.01 27.30 21.71
CA SER A 153 31.51 27.56 23.07
C SER A 153 33.03 27.64 23.09
N ILE A 154 33.44 28.90 22.98
CA ILE A 154 34.69 29.56 23.36
C ILE A 154 35.34 29.00 24.64
N VAL A 155 36.65 28.70 24.50
CA VAL A 155 37.75 28.88 25.47
C VAL A 155 37.86 27.93 26.67
N ARG A 156 38.90 27.09 26.66
CA ARG A 156 40.06 27.27 27.57
C ARG A 156 41.29 26.52 27.06
N SER A 157 42.27 27.31 26.67
CA SER A 157 43.67 26.94 26.47
C SER A 157 44.24 26.37 27.77
N ASN A 158 44.93 25.24 27.71
CA ASN A 158 46.14 25.05 28.50
C ASN A 158 47.06 24.04 27.81
N ARG A 159 48.17 24.58 27.32
CA ARG A 159 49.33 23.89 26.78
C ARG A 159 50.48 24.21 27.73
N GLN A 160 51.11 23.17 28.30
CA GLN A 160 52.51 23.09 28.74
C GLN A 160 52.67 21.76 29.51
N GLN A 161 53.33 20.74 28.95
CA GLN A 161 54.78 20.49 28.92
C GLN A 161 55.40 20.16 30.28
N GLU A 162 55.83 18.90 30.39
CA GLU A 162 57.11 18.40 30.90
C GLU A 162 57.83 19.16 32.03
N SER A 163 57.98 18.47 33.15
CA SER A 163 59.28 18.19 33.77
C SER A 163 59.20 16.89 34.56
#